data_AF-Q8RMA9-F1
#
_entry.id   AF-Q8RMA9-F1
#
_cell.length_a   1.000
_cell.length_b   1.000
_cell.length_c   1.000
_cell.angle_alpha   90.00
_cell.angle_beta   90.00
_cell.angle_gamma   90.00
#
_symmetry.space_group_name_H-M   'P 1'
#
loop_
_entity.id
_entity.type
_entity.pdbx_description
1 polymer ?
#
loop_
_entity_poly.entity_id
_entity_poly.type
_entity_poly.pdbx_seq_one_letter_code
_entity_poly.pdbx_strand_id
1 'polypeptide(L)'
;SATELADQFDTGTGLDKSSFDPTQLTKPFGKTCQDPYSLLCTWFQNKSDKLIQIQSLIDGVPALGQDGVKQPDLSDNPQRQSVSGPLSSTVYGFVNNSMMVQLPGQPGIKPLTFANLINF
;
A
#
# COMPACT_ATOMS: atom_id res chain seq x y z
N SER A 1 -15.38 -6.98 -26.32
CA SER A 1 -15.29 -5.53 -26.52
C SER A 1 -14.48 -4.98 -25.36
N ALA A 2 -13.29 -4.45 -25.60
CA ALA A 2 -12.28 -4.12 -24.57
C ALA A 2 -12.12 -2.60 -24.37
N THR A 3 -13.22 -1.86 -24.51
CA THR A 3 -13.21 -0.39 -24.60
C THR A 3 -13.95 0.33 -23.47
N GLU A 4 -14.48 -0.38 -22.46
CA GLU A 4 -15.25 0.27 -21.37
C GLU A 4 -14.46 0.56 -20.08
N LEU A 5 -13.13 0.40 -20.06
CA LEU A 5 -12.30 0.61 -18.86
C LEU A 5 -11.06 1.49 -19.07
N ALA A 6 -10.86 2.06 -20.27
CA ALA A 6 -9.65 2.83 -20.57
C ALA A 6 -9.58 4.21 -19.88
N ASP A 7 -10.73 4.72 -19.39
CA ASP A 7 -10.85 6.05 -18.77
C ASP A 7 -11.02 6.01 -17.24
N GLN A 8 -10.85 4.84 -16.60
CA GLN A 8 -10.78 4.77 -15.14
C GLN A 8 -9.38 5.17 -14.69
N PHE A 9 -9.16 6.48 -14.61
CA PHE A 9 -7.99 7.03 -13.95
C PHE A 9 -8.19 6.93 -12.44
N ASP A 10 -7.21 6.36 -11.74
CA ASP A 10 -7.14 6.47 -10.30
C ASP A 10 -7.00 7.94 -9.91
N THR A 11 -7.84 8.40 -8.97
CA THR A 11 -7.77 9.76 -8.44
C THR A 11 -6.80 9.80 -7.26
N GLY A 12 -6.03 10.89 -7.10
CA GLY A 12 -5.09 11.03 -6.00
C GLY A 12 -3.93 10.04 -6.11
N THR A 13 -3.90 9.05 -5.22
CA THR A 13 -2.80 8.07 -5.16
C THR A 13 -3.19 6.70 -5.70
N GLY A 14 -4.49 6.46 -5.94
CA GLY A 14 -5.03 5.16 -6.35
C GLY A 14 -5.04 4.10 -5.23
N LEU A 15 -4.55 4.45 -4.05
CA LEU A 15 -4.48 3.58 -2.87
C LEU A 15 -5.19 4.20 -1.67
N ASP A 16 -5.83 5.36 -1.83
CA ASP A 16 -6.48 6.14 -0.77
C ASP A 16 -7.62 5.39 -0.02
N LYS A 17 -8.16 4.31 -0.60
CA LYS A 17 -9.12 3.41 0.07
C LYS A 17 -8.50 2.09 0.56
N SER A 18 -7.23 1.86 0.29
CA SER A 18 -6.52 0.65 0.71
C SER A 18 -6.20 0.73 2.20
N SER A 19 -6.55 -0.32 2.92
CA SER A 19 -6.26 -0.47 4.34
C SER A 19 -5.71 -1.87 4.57
N PHE A 20 -4.58 -1.94 5.24
CA PHE A 20 -3.98 -3.20 5.65
C PHE A 20 -3.27 -3.00 6.99
N ASP A 21 -3.58 -3.87 7.96
CA ASP A 21 -2.93 -3.88 9.27
C ASP A 21 -2.26 -5.26 9.48
N PRO A 22 -0.92 -5.35 9.39
CA PRO A 22 -0.20 -6.60 9.52
C PRO A 22 -0.46 -7.26 10.87
N THR A 23 -0.73 -6.50 11.93
CA THR A 23 -0.94 -7.05 13.29
C THR A 23 -2.19 -7.94 13.38
N GLN A 24 -3.16 -7.75 12.48
CA GLN A 24 -4.36 -8.60 12.45
C GLN A 24 -4.06 -10.03 11.97
N LEU A 25 -2.97 -10.25 11.21
CA LEU A 25 -2.65 -11.58 10.64
C LEU A 25 -2.38 -12.63 11.72
N THR A 26 -1.74 -12.23 12.83
CA THR A 26 -1.36 -13.14 13.92
C THR A 26 -2.29 -13.06 15.12
N LYS A 27 -3.25 -12.13 15.12
CA LYS A 27 -4.26 -11.98 16.17
C LYS A 27 -5.03 -13.26 16.55
N PRO A 28 -5.45 -14.15 15.61
CA PRO A 28 -6.15 -15.38 15.98
C PRO A 28 -5.24 -16.47 16.59
N PHE A 29 -3.91 -16.32 16.51
CA PHE A 29 -2.93 -17.31 16.98
C PHE A 29 -2.72 -17.24 18.50
N GLY A 30 -2.35 -18.36 19.12
CA GLY A 30 -2.18 -18.49 20.58
C GLY A 30 -3.49 -18.66 21.36
N LYS A 31 -4.63 -18.70 20.64
CA LYS A 31 -5.97 -18.98 21.18
C LYS A 31 -6.62 -20.14 20.42
N THR A 32 -7.95 -20.14 20.32
CA THR A 32 -8.79 -21.12 19.61
C THR A 32 -8.93 -20.84 18.10
N CYS A 33 -8.01 -20.07 17.47
CA CYS A 33 -8.15 -19.60 16.08
C CYS A 33 -9.49 -18.90 15.81
N GLN A 34 -9.98 -18.15 16.79
CA GLN A 34 -11.14 -17.25 16.65
C GLN A 34 -10.61 -15.85 16.38
N ASP A 35 -11.39 -14.98 15.71
CA ASP A 35 -11.04 -13.65 15.16
C ASP A 35 -10.83 -13.65 13.63
N PRO A 36 -10.77 -12.47 12.96
CA PRO A 36 -10.38 -12.37 11.55
C PRO A 36 -9.16 -13.23 11.23
N TYR A 37 -9.18 -13.83 10.03
CA TYR A 37 -8.14 -14.76 9.55
C TYR A 37 -8.06 -16.09 10.32
N SER A 38 -9.15 -16.54 10.96
CA SER A 38 -9.27 -17.87 11.58
C SER A 38 -8.79 -19.03 10.69
N LEU A 39 -9.12 -18.99 9.40
CA LEU A 39 -8.67 -19.97 8.41
C LEU A 39 -7.14 -20.03 8.28
N LEU A 40 -6.48 -18.88 8.32
CA LEU A 40 -5.02 -18.79 8.29
C LEU A 40 -4.41 -19.42 9.55
N CYS A 41 -5.02 -19.16 10.72
CA CYS A 41 -4.63 -19.82 11.97
C CYS A 41 -4.80 -21.34 11.91
N THR A 42 -5.91 -21.84 11.34
CA THR A 42 -6.13 -23.27 11.14
C THR A 42 -5.09 -23.89 10.19
N TRP A 43 -4.81 -23.25 9.05
CA TRP A 43 -3.81 -23.75 8.08
C TRP A 43 -2.42 -23.86 8.68
N PHE A 44 -2.03 -22.88 9.49
CA PHE A 44 -0.74 -22.87 10.17
C PHE A 44 -0.76 -23.64 11.50
N GLN A 45 -1.83 -24.38 11.79
CA GLN A 45 -1.97 -25.21 12.99
C GLN A 45 -1.67 -24.42 14.28
N ASN A 46 -2.17 -23.19 14.36
CA ASN A 46 -1.94 -22.26 15.47
C ASN A 46 -0.47 -21.85 15.68
N LYS A 47 0.40 -21.97 14.66
CA LYS A 47 1.81 -21.54 14.72
C LYS A 47 2.05 -20.25 13.92
N SER A 48 2.36 -19.15 14.61
CA SER A 48 2.50 -17.83 13.98
C SER A 48 3.91 -17.51 13.47
N ASP A 49 4.93 -18.35 13.74
CA ASP A 49 6.35 -18.04 13.48
C ASP A 49 6.63 -17.53 12.06
N LYS A 50 6.02 -18.19 11.06
CA LYS A 50 6.18 -17.83 9.64
C LYS A 50 5.43 -16.55 9.27
N LEU A 51 4.31 -16.26 9.91
CA LEU A 51 3.57 -15.03 9.69
C LEU A 51 4.26 -13.83 10.34
N ILE A 52 4.91 -14.02 11.49
CA ILE A 52 5.74 -12.99 12.12
C ILE A 52 6.91 -12.61 11.19
N GLN A 53 7.51 -13.57 10.49
CA GLN A 53 8.52 -13.29 9.46
C GLN A 53 7.96 -12.51 8.27
N ILE A 54 6.70 -12.72 7.90
CA ILE A 54 6.06 -11.95 6.82
C ILE A 54 5.74 -10.53 7.31
N GLN A 55 5.21 -10.38 8.54
CA GLN A 55 4.96 -9.08 9.15
C GLN A 55 6.25 -8.24 9.16
N SER A 56 7.40 -8.85 9.51
CA SER A 56 8.67 -8.13 9.54
C SER A 56 9.19 -7.69 8.17
N LEU A 57 8.76 -8.31 7.07
CA LEU A 57 9.04 -7.81 5.72
C LEU A 57 8.15 -6.61 5.37
N ILE A 58 7.00 -6.47 6.02
CA ILE A 58 6.03 -5.40 5.76
C ILE A 58 6.44 -4.12 6.49
N ASP A 59 6.66 -4.20 7.80
CA ASP A 59 6.94 -3.04 8.65
C ASP A 59 8.40 -2.98 9.15
N GLY A 60 9.21 -4.01 8.93
CA GLY A 60 10.59 -4.08 9.43
C GLY A 60 10.73 -4.59 10.85
N VAL A 61 9.66 -4.86 11.59
CA VAL A 61 9.69 -5.30 13.00
C VAL A 61 9.50 -6.83 13.09
N PRO A 62 10.34 -7.56 13.84
CA PRO A 62 11.48 -7.09 14.64
C PRO A 62 12.82 -7.13 13.88
N ALA A 63 12.82 -7.46 12.58
CA ALA A 63 14.03 -7.85 11.84
C ALA A 63 15.04 -6.70 11.60
N LEU A 64 14.56 -5.46 11.49
CA LEU A 64 15.35 -4.28 11.09
C LEU A 64 15.39 -3.19 12.16
N GLY A 65 14.48 -3.20 13.14
CA GLY A 65 14.45 -2.23 14.24
C GLY A 65 13.24 -2.44 15.16
N GLN A 66 13.24 -1.78 16.34
CA GLN A 66 12.15 -1.86 17.31
C GLN A 66 10.89 -1.11 16.85
N ASP A 67 11.07 0.05 16.22
CA ASP A 67 9.95 0.91 15.80
C ASP A 67 9.52 0.70 14.33
N GLY A 68 10.37 0.04 13.52
CA GLY A 68 10.08 -0.24 12.12
C GLY A 68 9.73 0.97 11.26
N VAL A 69 8.93 0.74 10.22
CA VAL A 69 8.26 1.75 9.42
C VAL A 69 6.79 1.74 9.81
N LYS A 70 6.25 2.92 10.16
CA LYS A 70 4.80 3.07 10.40
C LYS A 70 4.02 2.83 9.11
N GLN A 71 2.78 2.37 9.23
CA GLN A 71 1.88 2.27 8.08
C GLN A 71 1.86 3.61 7.33
N PRO A 72 2.15 3.63 6.02
CA PRO A 72 2.15 4.86 5.26
C PRO A 72 0.75 5.46 5.23
N ASP A 73 0.64 6.76 5.50
CA ASP A 73 -0.53 7.52 5.08
C ASP A 73 -0.61 7.47 3.56
N LEU A 74 -1.76 7.17 2.97
CA LEU A 74 -1.93 7.05 1.52
C LEU A 74 -2.56 8.30 0.91
N SER A 75 -2.79 9.36 1.70
CA SER A 75 -3.20 10.65 1.17
C SER A 75 -2.07 11.39 0.46
N ASP A 76 -2.44 12.30 -0.43
CA ASP A 76 -1.49 13.23 -1.05
C ASP A 76 -0.82 14.10 0.03
N ASN A 77 0.52 14.08 0.03
CA ASN A 77 1.32 14.89 0.95
C ASN A 77 2.65 15.29 0.31
N PRO A 78 2.78 16.53 -0.20
CA PRO A 78 4.02 16.99 -0.83
C PRO A 78 5.19 17.17 0.16
N GLN A 79 4.93 17.12 1.47
CA GLN A 79 5.94 17.21 2.54
C GLN A 79 6.27 15.83 3.15
N ARG A 80 5.84 14.74 2.51
CA ARG A 80 6.15 13.38 2.97
C ARG A 80 7.67 13.17 3.05
N GLN A 81 8.12 12.66 4.19
CA GLN A 81 9.53 12.31 4.39
C GLN A 81 9.82 10.93 3.80
N SER A 82 10.96 10.78 3.13
CA SER A 82 11.43 9.50 2.62
C SER A 82 11.93 8.60 3.75
N VAL A 83 11.59 7.32 3.68
CA VAL A 83 12.20 6.27 4.51
C VAL A 83 13.52 5.85 3.86
N SER A 84 14.59 5.81 4.65
CA SER A 84 15.96 5.55 4.17
C SER A 84 16.58 4.32 4.85
N GLY A 85 17.71 3.85 4.32
CA GLY A 85 18.42 2.68 4.86
C GLY A 85 17.66 1.37 4.63
N PRO A 86 17.96 0.30 5.41
CA PRO A 86 17.32 -1.00 5.23
C PRO A 86 15.79 -0.98 5.30
N LEU A 87 15.23 -0.05 6.07
CA LEU A 87 13.79 0.12 6.24
C LEU A 87 13.09 0.54 4.94
N SER A 88 13.78 1.17 3.99
CA SER A 88 13.20 1.57 2.69
C SER A 88 12.83 0.37 1.81
N SER A 89 13.42 -0.81 2.06
CA SER A 89 13.15 -2.05 1.35
C SER A 89 11.98 -2.87 1.93
N THR A 90 11.40 -2.41 3.05
CA THR A 90 10.15 -2.99 3.57
C THR A 90 8.98 -2.60 2.66
N VAL A 91 7.87 -3.33 2.72
CA VAL A 91 6.66 -2.95 1.95
C VAL A 91 6.22 -1.54 2.30
N TYR A 92 6.20 -1.18 3.58
CA TYR A 92 5.80 0.15 4.02
C TYR A 92 6.80 1.24 3.64
N GLY A 93 8.11 0.96 3.74
CA GLY A 93 9.15 1.88 3.30
C GLY A 93 9.09 2.15 1.80
N PHE A 94 8.90 1.10 1.01
CA PHE A 94 8.73 1.19 -0.44
C PHE A 94 7.51 2.02 -0.80
N VAL A 95 6.33 1.67 -0.27
CA VAL A 95 5.08 2.41 -0.54
C VAL A 95 5.23 3.87 -0.15
N ASN A 96 5.74 4.18 1.06
CA ASN A 96 5.92 5.57 1.47
C ASN A 96 6.79 6.37 0.48
N ASN A 97 7.91 5.80 0.01
CA ASN A 97 8.79 6.47 -0.93
C ASN A 97 8.18 6.60 -2.33
N SER A 98 7.50 5.57 -2.83
CA SER A 98 6.81 5.60 -4.12
C SER A 98 5.73 6.67 -4.17
N MET A 99 5.04 6.88 -3.05
CA MET A 99 3.98 7.89 -2.91
C MET A 99 4.49 9.33 -2.92
N MET A 100 5.81 9.55 -2.81
CA MET A 100 6.41 10.88 -3.01
C MET A 100 6.52 11.26 -4.48
N VAL A 101 6.49 10.27 -5.38
CA VAL A 101 6.61 10.50 -6.83
C VAL A 101 5.24 10.82 -7.40
N GLN A 102 4.85 12.09 -7.28
CA GLN A 102 3.74 12.63 -8.06
C GLN A 102 4.33 13.20 -9.35
N LEU A 103 4.10 12.56 -10.49
CA LEU A 103 4.57 13.07 -11.78
C LEU A 103 3.73 14.31 -12.14
N PRO A 104 4.29 15.54 -12.13
CA PRO A 104 3.54 16.72 -12.50
C PRO A 104 3.15 16.62 -13.98
N GLY A 105 1.85 16.58 -14.27
CA GLY A 105 1.33 16.58 -15.63
C GLY A 105 1.72 15.34 -16.45
N GLN A 106 1.41 14.13 -15.96
CA GLN A 106 1.42 12.93 -16.80
C GLN A 106 0.67 13.24 -18.12
N PRO A 107 1.34 13.21 -19.29
CA PRO A 107 0.70 13.53 -20.56
C PRO A 107 -0.42 12.52 -20.82
N GLY A 108 -1.67 12.94 -20.66
CA GLY A 108 -2.85 12.06 -20.79
C GLY A 108 -4.08 12.50 -19.99
N ILE A 109 -3.93 13.31 -18.91
CA ILE A 109 -5.05 13.65 -18.00
C ILE A 109 -5.68 15.03 -18.29
N LYS A 110 -5.55 15.53 -19.53
CA LYS A 110 -6.56 16.43 -20.08
C LYS A 110 -7.09 15.75 -21.32
N PRO A 111 -8.41 15.50 -21.41
CA PRO A 111 -8.99 15.24 -22.71
C PRO A 111 -8.50 16.37 -23.62
N LEU A 112 -7.81 16.02 -24.71
CA LEU A 112 -7.47 16.98 -25.73
C LEU A 112 -8.81 17.50 -26.27
N THR A 113 -9.27 18.62 -25.72
CA THR A 113 -10.31 19.40 -26.37
C THR A 113 -9.65 19.94 -27.62
N PHE A 114 -9.94 19.33 -28.76
CA PHE A 114 -9.72 20.02 -30.03
C PHE A 114 -10.41 21.35 -29.88
N ALA A 115 -9.62 22.42 -29.77
CA ALA A 115 -10.17 23.75 -29.82
C ALA A 115 -10.93 23.83 -31.14
N ASN A 116 -12.26 23.90 -31.09
CA ASN A 116 -13.10 24.26 -32.21
C ASN A 116 -12.81 25.73 -32.56
N LEU A 117 -11.60 25.99 -33.02
CA LEU A 117 -11.15 27.25 -33.58
C LEU A 117 -11.18 27.12 -35.10
N ILE A 118 -12.36 26.90 -35.64
CA ILE A 118 -12.72 27.47 -36.94
C ILE A 118 -14.09 28.11 -36.74
N ASN A 119 -14.08 29.40 -36.40
CA ASN A 119 -15.21 30.28 -36.69
C ASN A 119 -15.18 30.55 -38.20
N PHE A 120 -16.25 30.19 -38.91
CA PHE A 120 -16.57 30.79 -40.20
C PHE A 120 -17.38 32.07 -39.98
#